data_AF-A0A7U9RQW1-F1
#
_entry.id   AF-A0A7U9RQW1-F1
#
_cell.length_a   1.000
_cell.length_b   1.000
_cell.length_c   1.000
_cell.angle_alpha   90.00
_cell.angle_beta   90.00
_cell.angle_gamma   90.00
#
_symmetry.space_group_name_H-M   'P 1'
#
loop_
_entity.id
_entity.type
_entity.pdbx_description
1 polymer ?
#
loop_
_entity_poly.entity_id
_entity_poly.type
_entity_poly.pdbx_seq_one_letter_code
_entity_poly.pdbx_strand_id
1 'polypeptide(L)'
;MAKREKKPVHHVQMADGKHAIIQQLLQEYDIETTEDIQDALKDLLGGTIREMTIEVGQTESAKYWLSVLNSFKNRSVKDIFIICVDGLTRIKEAINTAFPQTEYQRCIVHQVRNTMKYVADKDRNMLHTGN
;
A
#
# COMPACT_ATOMS: atom_id res chain seq x y z
N MET A 1 -9.33 25.43 -21.73
CA MET A 1 -8.82 24.25 -20.99
C MET A 1 -9.44 24.27 -19.60
N ALA A 2 -10.22 23.24 -19.24
CA ALA A 2 -10.93 23.19 -17.95
C ALA A 2 -9.93 23.02 -16.79
N LYS A 3 -10.06 23.86 -15.76
CA LYS A 3 -9.21 23.84 -14.56
C LYS A 3 -9.50 22.53 -13.82
N ARG A 4 -8.51 21.63 -13.77
CA ARG A 4 -8.64 20.30 -13.13
C ARG A 4 -8.84 20.52 -11.62
N GLU A 5 -10.01 20.17 -11.10
CA GLU A 5 -10.28 20.21 -9.66
C GLU A 5 -9.32 19.25 -8.95
N LYS A 6 -8.59 19.75 -7.94
CA LYS A 6 -7.70 18.92 -7.12
C LYS A 6 -8.58 17.96 -6.33
N LYS A 7 -8.38 16.65 -6.53
CA LYS A 7 -9.03 15.64 -5.69
C LYS A 7 -8.61 15.85 -4.23
N PRO A 8 -9.53 15.68 -3.27
CA PRO A 8 -9.19 15.78 -1.85
C PRO A 8 -8.10 14.75 -1.53
N VAL A 9 -6.99 15.23 -0.96
CA VAL A 9 -5.91 14.38 -0.48
C VAL A 9 -6.41 13.69 0.79
N HIS A 10 -6.34 12.36 0.83
CA HIS A 10 -6.64 11.61 2.05
C HIS A 10 -5.57 11.96 3.08
N HIS A 11 -5.96 12.61 4.18
CA HIS A 11 -5.05 12.95 5.26
C HIS A 11 -5.02 11.78 6.23
N VAL A 12 -3.88 11.08 6.30
CA VAL A 12 -3.70 9.95 7.21
C VAL A 12 -3.68 10.48 8.65
N GLN A 13 -4.68 10.12 9.44
CA GLN A 13 -4.65 10.36 10.89
C GLN A 13 -3.76 9.29 11.53
N MET A 14 -2.59 9.69 12.05
CA MET A 14 -1.67 8.76 12.67
C MET A 14 -1.85 8.72 14.19
N ALA A 15 -1.78 7.54 14.79
CA ALA A 15 -1.62 7.37 16.24
C ALA A 15 -0.23 7.85 16.70
N ASP A 16 -0.10 8.30 17.96
CA ASP A 16 1.13 8.91 18.49
C ASP A 16 2.37 8.03 18.31
N GLY A 17 2.24 6.72 18.52
CA GLY A 17 3.34 5.77 18.31
C GLY A 17 3.83 5.71 16.85
N LYS A 18 2.94 5.93 15.89
CA LYS A 18 3.30 5.95 14.46
C LYS A 18 4.07 7.23 14.12
N HIS A 19 3.67 8.36 14.69
CA HIS A 19 4.40 9.62 14.52
C HIS A 19 5.81 9.52 15.09
N ALA A 20 5.96 8.92 16.27
CA ALA A 20 7.27 8.73 16.90
C ALA A 20 8.21 7.87 16.02
N ILE A 21 7.72 6.77 15.45
CA ILE A 21 8.50 5.91 14.56
C ILE A 21 8.92 6.66 13.29
N ILE A 22 8.02 7.40 12.65
CA ILE A 22 8.38 8.19 11.46
C ILE A 22 9.43 9.25 11.81
N GLN A 23 9.26 9.98 12.92
CA GLN A 23 10.25 10.98 13.34
C GLN A 23 11.61 10.37 13.62
N GLN A 24 11.65 9.22 14.28
CA GLN A 24 12.89 8.52 14.56
C GLN A 24 13.58 8.02 13.28
N LEU A 25 12.81 7.49 12.31
CA LEU A 25 13.34 7.09 11.00
C LEU A 25 13.84 8.30 10.19
N LEU A 26 13.11 9.41 10.20
CA LEU A 26 13.53 10.63 9.49
C LEU A 26 14.82 11.20 10.08
N GLN A 27 15.02 11.11 11.39
CA GLN A 27 16.26 11.53 12.07
C GLN A 27 17.43 10.57 11.80
N GLU A 28 17.17 9.27 11.74
CA GLU A 28 18.21 8.25 11.54
C GLU A 28 18.75 8.23 10.10
N TYR A 29 17.90 8.51 9.11
CA TYR A 29 18.27 8.54 7.69
C TYR A 29 18.69 9.93 7.18
N ASP A 30 18.69 10.97 8.03
CA ASP A 30 19.09 12.35 7.70
C ASP A 30 18.49 12.86 6.36
N ILE A 31 17.17 12.77 6.25
CA ILE A 31 16.46 13.04 4.99
C ILE A 31 16.49 14.54 4.65
N GLU A 32 17.23 14.92 3.61
CA GLU A 32 17.26 16.30 3.09
C GLU A 32 16.62 16.44 1.70
N THR A 33 16.63 15.36 0.92
CA THR A 33 16.20 15.34 -0.49
C THR A 33 15.18 14.24 -0.80
N THR A 34 14.56 14.32 -1.97
CA THR A 34 13.66 13.28 -2.49
C THR A 34 14.37 11.96 -2.78
N GLU A 35 15.64 12.03 -3.14
CA GLU A 35 16.51 10.89 -3.37
C GLU A 35 16.79 10.14 -2.06
N ASP A 36 17.05 10.87 -0.97
CA ASP A 36 17.24 10.29 0.36
C ASP A 36 15.98 9.54 0.83
N ILE A 37 14.80 10.07 0.52
CA ILE A 37 13.52 9.36 0.78
C ILE A 37 13.48 8.04 0.01
N GLN A 38 13.88 8.03 -1.26
CA GLN A 38 13.89 6.79 -2.05
C GLN A 38 14.88 5.77 -1.51
N ASP A 39 16.06 6.20 -1.11
CA ASP A 39 17.12 5.29 -0.67
C ASP A 39 16.85 4.78 0.75
N ALA A 40 16.35 5.62 1.65
CA ALA A 40 15.84 5.20 2.95
C ALA A 40 14.68 4.19 2.80
N LEU A 41 13.75 4.41 1.87
CA LEU A 41 12.68 3.44 1.60
C LEU A 41 13.22 2.13 1.02
N LYS A 42 14.21 2.17 0.13
CA LYS A 42 14.83 0.95 -0.43
C LYS A 42 15.59 0.16 0.63
N ASP A 43 16.28 0.83 1.54
CA ASP A 43 17.03 0.19 2.62
C ASP A 43 16.07 -0.38 3.69
N LEU A 44 15.16 0.46 4.20
CA LEU A 44 14.16 0.11 5.19
C LEU A 44 13.25 -1.02 4.72
N LEU A 45 12.81 -0.98 3.45
CA LEU A 45 11.93 -2.00 2.88
C LEU A 45 12.72 -3.15 2.26
N GLY A 46 13.98 -2.97 1.87
CA GLY A 46 14.80 -3.97 1.18
C GLY A 46 15.07 -5.20 2.02
N GLY A 47 15.34 -5.03 3.32
CA GLY A 47 15.42 -6.12 4.29
C GLY A 47 14.07 -6.59 4.85
N THR A 48 13.04 -5.74 4.75
CA THR A 48 11.69 -5.96 5.30
C THR A 48 10.74 -6.65 4.32
N ILE A 49 11.18 -6.94 3.08
CA ILE A 49 10.51 -7.94 2.23
C ILE A 49 10.71 -9.32 2.89
N ARG A 50 9.89 -9.61 3.90
CA ARG A 50 9.83 -10.91 4.57
C ARG A 50 8.53 -11.62 4.19
N GLU A 51 8.75 -12.82 3.66
CA GLU A 51 7.83 -13.95 3.48
C GLU A 51 6.53 -13.66 2.71
N MET A 52 6.49 -14.18 1.48
CA MET A 52 5.24 -14.30 0.72
C MET A 52 4.43 -15.45 1.31
N THR A 53 3.25 -15.15 1.86
CA THR A 53 2.27 -16.19 2.22
C THR A 53 1.30 -16.40 1.08
N ILE A 54 1.11 -17.66 0.68
CA ILE A 54 0.09 -18.06 -0.28
C ILE A 54 -1.09 -18.61 0.51
N GLU A 55 -2.24 -17.96 0.39
CA GLU A 55 -3.52 -18.44 0.93
C GLU A 55 -4.43 -18.76 -0.25
N VAL A 56 -4.93 -20.00 -0.32
CA VAL A 56 -5.87 -20.42 -1.37
C VAL A 56 -7.28 -20.44 -0.80
N GLY A 57 -8.14 -19.60 -1.36
CA GLY A 57 -9.53 -19.45 -0.96
C GLY A 57 -10.49 -19.81 -2.08
N GLN A 58 -11.66 -20.32 -1.71
CA GLN A 58 -12.75 -20.62 -2.65
C GLN A 58 -13.71 -19.44 -2.84
N THR A 59 -13.68 -18.43 -1.96
CA THR A 59 -14.62 -17.28 -1.98
C THR A 59 -13.96 -15.98 -1.54
N GLU A 60 -14.36 -14.86 -2.14
CA GLU A 60 -13.94 -13.51 -1.74
C GLU A 60 -14.93 -12.87 -0.75
N SER A 61 -15.09 -13.47 0.42
CA SER A 61 -16.00 -12.96 1.47
C SER A 61 -15.26 -12.18 2.56
N ALA A 62 -15.95 -11.28 3.26
CA ALA A 62 -15.39 -10.59 4.44
C ALA A 62 -14.85 -11.59 5.48
N LYS A 63 -15.57 -12.70 5.70
CA LYS A 63 -15.18 -13.77 6.61
C LYS A 63 -13.88 -14.45 6.18
N TYR A 64 -13.74 -14.74 4.88
CA TYR A 64 -12.51 -15.32 4.34
C TYR A 64 -11.33 -14.37 4.54
N TRP A 65 -11.46 -13.10 4.15
CA TRP A 65 -10.38 -12.11 4.34
C TRP A 65 -10.02 -11.91 5.81
N LEU A 66 -11.00 -11.91 6.70
CA LEU A 66 -10.74 -11.83 8.14
C LEU A 66 -9.96 -13.04 8.64
N SER A 67 -10.25 -14.24 8.13
CA SER A 67 -9.47 -15.45 8.43
C SER A 67 -8.01 -15.31 8.00
N VAL A 68 -7.76 -14.79 6.79
CA VAL A 68 -6.41 -14.51 6.28
C VAL A 68 -5.70 -13.49 7.19
N LEU A 69 -6.35 -12.38 7.52
CA LEU A 69 -5.74 -11.35 8.38
C LEU A 69 -5.46 -11.86 9.81
N ASN A 70 -6.30 -12.76 10.33
CA ASN A 70 -6.04 -13.41 11.61
C ASN A 70 -4.87 -14.40 11.53
N SER A 71 -4.60 -15.00 10.37
CA SER A 71 -3.41 -15.83 10.19
C SER A 71 -2.12 -15.02 10.38
N PHE A 72 -2.12 -13.74 9.98
CA PHE A 72 -1.01 -12.82 10.26
C PHE A 72 -0.83 -12.57 11.76
N LYS A 73 -1.92 -12.34 12.50
CA LYS A 73 -1.87 -12.20 13.98
C LYS A 73 -1.32 -13.45 14.65
N ASN A 74 -1.74 -14.63 14.20
CA ASN A 74 -1.25 -15.92 14.72
C ASN A 74 0.25 -16.11 14.46
N ARG A 75 0.81 -15.44 13.44
CA ARG A 75 2.25 -15.38 13.15
C ARG A 75 2.94 -14.21 13.83
N SER A 76 2.34 -13.65 14.88
CA SER A 76 2.86 -12.55 15.70
C SER A 76 2.95 -11.19 15.01
N VAL A 77 2.22 -10.97 13.89
CA VAL A 77 2.05 -9.62 13.33
C VAL A 77 1.14 -8.82 14.24
N LYS A 78 1.68 -7.78 14.87
CA LYS A 78 0.95 -6.97 15.86
C LYS A 78 0.23 -5.78 15.25
N ASP A 79 0.87 -5.11 14.30
CA ASP A 79 0.31 -3.96 13.60
C ASP A 79 0.76 -3.98 12.14
N ILE A 80 -0.06 -3.39 11.27
CA ILE A 80 0.23 -3.22 9.86
C ILE A 80 0.03 -1.74 9.54
N PHE A 81 1.07 -1.09 9.02
CA PHE A 81 0.99 0.33 8.72
C PHE A 81 0.07 0.61 7.52
N ILE A 82 0.32 -0.07 6.40
CA ILE A 82 -0.44 0.07 5.15
C ILE A 82 -0.77 -1.33 4.58
N ILE A 83 -2.00 -1.52 4.12
CA ILE A 83 -2.39 -2.64 3.25
C ILE A 83 -2.74 -2.10 1.87
N CYS A 84 -2.04 -2.62 0.86
CA CYS A 84 -2.20 -2.23 -0.53
C CYS A 84 -2.78 -3.38 -1.36
N VAL A 85 -4.02 -3.24 -1.86
CA VAL A 85 -4.75 -4.33 -2.55
C VAL A 85 -5.39 -3.88 -3.86
N ASP A 86 -5.68 -4.84 -4.76
CA ASP A 86 -6.27 -4.60 -6.09
C ASP A 86 -7.79 -4.30 -6.07
N GLY A 87 -8.31 -3.75 -4.98
CA GLY A 87 -9.74 -3.45 -4.88
C GLY A 87 -10.64 -4.68 -4.68
N LEU A 88 -10.15 -5.71 -4.01
CA LEU A 88 -10.89 -6.93 -3.65
C LEU A 88 -12.18 -6.61 -2.87
N THR A 89 -13.22 -7.39 -3.11
CA THR A 89 -14.54 -7.19 -2.51
C THR A 89 -14.50 -7.45 -1.00
N ARG A 90 -15.10 -6.55 -0.20
CA ARG A 90 -15.26 -6.67 1.27
C ARG A 90 -13.97 -6.79 2.10
N ILE A 91 -12.79 -6.71 1.50
CA ILE A 91 -11.52 -6.78 2.23
C ILE A 91 -11.34 -5.62 3.21
N LYS A 92 -11.87 -4.43 2.87
CA LYS A 92 -11.79 -3.25 3.74
C LYS A 92 -12.52 -3.45 5.08
N GLU A 93 -13.67 -4.14 5.06
CA GLU A 93 -14.41 -4.51 6.28
C GLU A 93 -13.56 -5.42 7.17
N ALA A 94 -12.89 -6.42 6.57
CA ALA A 94 -12.02 -7.34 7.28
C ALA A 94 -10.76 -6.64 7.85
N ILE A 95 -10.15 -5.72 7.10
CA ILE A 95 -8.99 -4.92 7.55
C ILE A 95 -9.38 -4.09 8.77
N ASN A 96 -10.47 -3.32 8.69
CA ASN A 96 -10.92 -2.48 9.80
C ASN A 96 -11.25 -3.30 11.06
N THR A 97 -11.64 -4.56 10.90
CA THR A 97 -11.92 -5.47 12.01
C THR A 97 -10.64 -6.06 12.61
N ALA A 98 -9.70 -6.52 11.77
CA ALA A 98 -8.48 -7.17 12.23
C ALA A 98 -7.43 -6.15 12.70
N PHE A 99 -7.18 -5.12 11.91
CA PHE A 99 -6.15 -4.12 12.13
C PHE A 99 -6.76 -2.72 11.96
N PRO A 100 -7.50 -2.21 12.97
CA PRO A 100 -8.28 -0.97 12.85
C PRO A 100 -7.44 0.29 12.61
N GLN A 101 -6.14 0.23 12.91
CA GLN A 101 -5.21 1.34 12.70
C GLN A 101 -4.55 1.30 11.31
N THR A 102 -4.74 0.24 10.53
CA THR A 102 -4.11 0.06 9.23
C THR A 102 -4.72 0.97 8.17
N GLU A 103 -3.86 1.65 7.41
CA GLU A 103 -4.29 2.44 6.27
C GLU A 103 -4.56 1.53 5.06
N TYR A 104 -5.75 1.65 4.49
CA TYR A 104 -6.13 0.94 3.27
C TYR A 104 -5.80 1.78 2.03
N GLN A 105 -4.97 1.25 1.14
CA GLN A 105 -4.65 1.87 -0.15
C GLN A 105 -5.01 0.93 -1.30
N ARG A 106 -5.63 1.47 -2.36
CA ARG A 106 -5.78 0.72 -3.61
C ARG A 106 -4.44 0.70 -4.35
N CYS A 107 -4.03 -0.48 -4.83
CA CYS A 107 -2.75 -0.65 -5.48
C CYS A 107 -2.66 0.12 -6.80
N ILE A 108 -1.80 1.15 -6.84
CA ILE A 108 -1.55 1.94 -8.04
C ILE A 108 -0.97 1.09 -9.16
N VAL A 109 -0.14 0.10 -8.84
CA VAL A 109 0.49 -0.77 -9.84
C VAL A 109 -0.56 -1.63 -10.52
N HIS A 110 -1.48 -2.23 -9.75
CA HIS A 110 -2.59 -2.96 -10.35
C HIS A 110 -3.54 -2.04 -11.11
N GLN A 111 -3.82 -0.84 -10.59
CA GLN A 111 -4.65 0.15 -11.28
C GLN A 111 -4.04 0.52 -12.65
N VAL A 112 -2.76 0.87 -12.70
CA VAL A 112 -2.04 1.20 -13.93
C VAL A 112 -2.02 0.01 -14.87
N ARG A 113 -1.66 -1.20 -14.41
CA ARG A 113 -1.70 -2.40 -15.27
C ARG A 113 -3.09 -2.65 -15.83
N ASN A 114 -4.13 -2.51 -15.00
CA ASN A 114 -5.50 -2.76 -15.42
C ASN A 114 -5.98 -1.73 -16.44
N THR A 115 -5.62 -0.45 -16.29
CA THR A 115 -5.91 0.57 -17.29
C THR A 115 -5.12 0.38 -18.58
N MET A 116 -3.85 -0.01 -18.48
CA MET A 116 -2.98 -0.21 -19.64
C MET A 116 -3.40 -1.38 -20.53
N LYS A 117 -4.18 -2.35 -20.02
CA LYS A 117 -4.78 -3.42 -20.82
C LYS A 117 -5.66 -2.89 -21.97
N TYR A 118 -6.26 -1.71 -21.79
CA TYR A 118 -7.14 -1.09 -22.78
C TYR A 118 -6.41 -0.15 -23.74
N VAL A 119 -5.09 0.02 -23.58
CA VAL A 119 -4.26 0.80 -24.49
C VAL A 119 -3.72 -0.13 -25.57
N ALA A 120 -3.90 0.26 -26.84
CA ALA A 120 -3.35 -0.47 -27.99
C ALA A 120 -1.83 -0.55 -27.87
N ASP A 121 -1.24 -1.70 -28.22
CA ASP A 121 0.20 -1.94 -28.01
C ASP A 121 1.09 -0.90 -28.71
N LYS A 122 0.65 -0.37 -29.86
CA LYS A 122 1.34 0.70 -30.60
C LYS A 122 1.48 2.00 -29.79
N ASP A 123 0.51 2.28 -28.94
CA ASP A 123 0.44 3.51 -28.14
C ASP A 123 1.05 3.33 -26.74
N ARG A 124 1.32 2.09 -26.31
CA ARG A 124 1.97 1.79 -25.01
C ARG A 124 3.39 2.33 -24.93
N ASN A 125 4.10 2.35 -26.05
CA ASN A 125 5.48 2.85 -26.12
C ASN A 125 5.55 4.38 -26.06
N MET A 126 4.51 5.09 -26.50
CA MET A 126 4.45 6.56 -26.39
C MET A 126 4.33 7.01 -24.93
N LEU A 127 3.69 6.20 -24.07
CA LEU A 127 3.55 6.48 -22.64
C LEU A 127 4.82 6.21 -21.82
N HIS A 128 5.80 5.52 -22.40
CA HIS A 128 7.13 5.31 -21.78
C HIS A 128 8.12 6.45 -22.10
N THR A 129 7.72 7.45 -22.91
CA THR A 129 8.58 8.59 -23.20
C THR A 129 8.46 9.66 -22.10
N GLY A 130 9.18 9.41 -21.00
CA GLY A 130 9.67 10.48 -20.14
C GLY A 130 10.98 10.99 -20.73
N ASN A 131 10.90 11.95 -21.65
CA ASN A 131 11.92 12.97 -21.91
C ASN A 131 11.22 14.33 -21.87
#